data_AF-A0A261TKF9-F1
#
_entry.id   AF-A0A261TKF9-F1
#
_cell.length_a   1.000
_cell.length_b   1.000
_cell.length_c   1.000
_cell.angle_alpha   90.00
_cell.angle_beta   90.00
_cell.angle_gamma   90.00
#
_symmetry.space_group_name_H-M   'P 1'
#
loop_
_entity.id
_entity.type
_entity.pdbx_description
1 polymer ?
#
loop_
_entity_poly.entity_id
_entity_poly.type
_entity_poly.pdbx_seq_one_letter_code
_entity_poly.pdbx_strand_id
1 'polypeptide(L)'
;MRRALRQRGQAMTEYIVIVALIAVAAIAVYQLFGQVVRAQTAAMARELAGEDGTAQARQAQSAAGKAADQTKSRSLKAYTGNAAAAK
;
A
#
# COMPACT_ATOMS: atom_id res chain seq x y z
N MET A 1 -24.91 -14.55 -38.17
CA MET A 1 -24.39 -15.02 -36.87
C MET A 1 -22.90 -14.67 -36.76
N ARG A 2 -22.54 -13.60 -36.03
CA ARG A 2 -21.12 -13.24 -35.82
C ARG A 2 -20.53 -14.23 -34.81
N ARG A 3 -19.71 -15.17 -35.29
CA ARG A 3 -18.94 -16.07 -34.42
C ARG A 3 -17.94 -15.21 -33.63
N ALA A 4 -18.19 -15.01 -32.34
CA ALA A 4 -17.16 -14.57 -31.43
C ALA A 4 -16.09 -15.66 -31.39
N LEU A 5 -14.95 -15.39 -32.02
CA LEU A 5 -13.76 -16.23 -31.94
C LEU A 5 -13.36 -16.28 -30.47
N ARG A 6 -13.64 -17.40 -29.79
CA ARG A 6 -13.11 -17.68 -28.46
C ARG A 6 -11.59 -17.68 -28.56
N GLN A 7 -10.96 -16.57 -28.17
CA GLN A 7 -9.52 -16.42 -28.17
C GLN A 7 -8.95 -17.29 -27.04
N ARG A 8 -8.65 -18.55 -27.35
CA ARG A 8 -8.06 -19.54 -26.42
C ARG A 8 -6.68 -19.12 -25.86
N GLY A 9 -6.08 -18.05 -26.39
CA GLY A 9 -4.85 -17.43 -25.87
C GLY A 9 -5.02 -16.08 -25.17
N GLN A 10 -6.15 -15.38 -25.32
CA GLN A 10 -6.38 -14.05 -24.72
C GLN A 10 -6.40 -14.11 -23.20
N ALA A 11 -6.99 -15.17 -22.64
CA ALA A 11 -7.07 -15.36 -21.19
C ALA A 11 -5.70 -15.59 -20.53
N MET A 12 -4.74 -16.24 -21.21
CA MET A 12 -3.42 -16.53 -20.64
C MET A 12 -2.52 -15.30 -20.62
N THR A 13 -2.47 -14.54 -21.73
CA THR A 13 -1.65 -13.33 -21.78
C THR A 13 -2.20 -12.23 -20.87
N GLU A 14 -3.52 -12.08 -20.80
CA GLU A 14 -4.19 -11.14 -19.89
C GLU A 14 -3.94 -11.50 -18.42
N TYR A 15 -3.99 -12.79 -18.07
CA TYR A 15 -3.66 -13.26 -16.73
C TYR A 15 -2.20 -12.95 -16.36
N ILE A 16 -1.26 -13.20 -17.27
CA ILE A 16 0.17 -12.90 -17.04
C ILE A 16 0.39 -11.40 -16.80
N VAL A 17 -0.28 -10.54 -17.58
CA VAL A 17 -0.18 -9.08 -17.41
C VAL A 17 -0.73 -8.65 -16.05
N ILE A 18 -1.91 -9.14 -15.66
CA ILE A 18 -2.51 -8.81 -14.35
C ILE A 18 -1.61 -9.28 -13.20
N VAL A 19 -1.10 -10.51 -13.26
CA VAL A 19 -0.19 -11.05 -12.24
C VAL A 19 1.10 -10.23 -12.15
N ALA A 20 1.68 -9.82 -13.28
CA ALA A 20 2.87 -8.97 -13.30
C ALA A 20 2.60 -7.61 -12.61
N LEU A 21 1.45 -6.99 -12.85
CA LEU A 21 1.07 -5.73 -12.19
C LEU A 21 0.88 -5.90 -10.67
N ILE A 22 0.23 -6.99 -10.24
CA ILE A 22 0.07 -7.33 -8.82
C ILE A 22 1.44 -7.54 -8.16
N ALA A 23 2.35 -8.27 -8.82
CA ALA A 23 3.69 -8.54 -8.30
C ALA A 23 4.49 -7.25 -8.08
N VAL A 24 4.45 -6.31 -9.03
CA VAL A 24 5.13 -5.01 -8.90
C VAL A 24 4.53 -4.20 -7.75
N ALA A 25 3.21 -4.16 -7.61
CA ALA A 25 2.55 -3.48 -6.50
C ALA A 25 2.89 -4.11 -5.14
N ALA A 26 2.96 -5.45 -5.08
CA ALA A 26 3.26 -6.18 -3.87
C ALA A 26 4.66 -5.87 -3.32
N ILE A 27 5.66 -5.66 -4.18
CA ILE A 27 7.03 -5.28 -3.74
C ILE A 27 7.01 -4.00 -2.91
N ALA A 28 6.24 -2.98 -3.29
CA ALA A 28 6.13 -1.73 -2.53
C ALA A 28 5.41 -1.93 -1.19
N VAL A 29 4.31 -2.71 -1.19
CA VAL A 29 3.54 -3.00 0.02
C VAL A 29 4.36 -3.80 1.03
N TYR A 30 5.07 -4.84 0.59
CA TYR A 30 5.90 -5.66 1.48
C TYR A 30 7.08 -4.89 2.07
N GLN A 31 7.69 -3.97 1.32
CA GLN A 31 8.74 -3.11 1.86
C GLN A 31 8.20 -2.17 2.95
N LEU A 32 7.11 -1.46 2.68
CA LEU A 32 6.53 -0.53 3.64
C LEU A 32 5.99 -1.25 4.88
N PHE A 33 5.21 -2.32 4.68
CA PHE A 33 4.63 -3.08 5.77
C PHE A 33 5.71 -3.81 6.59
N GLY A 34 6.73 -4.38 5.93
CA GLY A 34 7.85 -5.04 6.59
C GLY A 34 8.69 -4.08 7.45
N GLN A 35 8.82 -2.81 7.05
CA GLN A 35 9.44 -1.78 7.89
C GLN A 35 8.62 -1.49 9.15
N VAL A 36 7.29 -1.35 9.02
CA VAL A 36 6.38 -1.09 10.14
C VAL A 36 6.37 -2.24 11.14
N VAL A 37 6.19 -3.48 10.67
CA VAL A 37 6.18 -4.67 11.52
C VAL A 37 7.50 -4.78 12.28
N ARG A 38 8.64 -4.65 11.58
CA ARG A 38 9.96 -4.71 12.22
C ARG A 38 10.16 -3.62 13.27
N ALA A 39 9.73 -2.38 12.98
CA ALA A 39 9.84 -1.27 13.92
C ALA A 39 8.98 -1.52 15.17
N GLN A 40 7.76 -2.03 15.00
CA GLN A 40 6.90 -2.39 16.13
C GLN A 40 7.47 -3.56 16.93
N THR A 41 7.95 -4.62 16.28
CA THR A 41 8.59 -5.76 16.97
C THR A 41 9.85 -5.31 17.72
N ALA A 42 10.64 -4.40 17.15
CA ALA A 42 11.81 -3.84 17.83
C ALA A 42 11.43 -2.96 19.03
N ALA A 43 10.36 -2.17 18.93
CA ALA A 43 9.84 -1.40 20.06
C ALA A 43 9.35 -2.33 21.18
N MET A 44 8.56 -3.36 20.85
CA MET A 44 8.08 -4.36 21.81
C MET A 44 9.23 -5.13 22.46
N ALA A 45 10.26 -5.53 21.69
CA ALA A 45 11.43 -6.23 22.21
C ALA A 45 12.25 -5.35 23.16
N ARG A 46 12.39 -4.05 22.86
CA ARG A 46 13.09 -3.10 23.73
C ARG A 46 12.31 -2.82 25.02
N GLU A 47 11.00 -2.65 24.92
CA GLU A 47 10.13 -2.46 26.08
C GLU A 47 10.10 -3.71 26.97
N LEU A 48 10.11 -4.92 26.37
CA LEU A 48 10.27 -6.18 27.09
C LEU A 48 11.67 -6.33 27.71
N ALA A 49 12.71 -5.79 27.08
CA ALA A 49 14.08 -5.75 27.60
C ALA A 49 14.29 -4.66 28.66
N GLY A 50 13.28 -3.82 28.94
CA GLY A 50 13.37 -2.71 29.89
C GLY A 50 14.13 -1.49 29.35
N GLU A 51 14.41 -1.42 28.05
CA GLU A 51 15.00 -0.26 27.39
C GLU A 51 13.90 0.71 26.90
N ASP A 52 14.15 2.01 27.03
CA ASP A 52 13.22 3.06 26.62
C ASP A 52 12.86 2.99 25.12
N GLY A 53 11.69 2.39 24.82
CA GLY A 53 11.13 2.22 23.47
C GLY A 53 10.59 3.51 22.85
N THR A 54 10.62 4.63 23.58
CA THR A 54 9.97 5.90 23.26
C THR A 54 10.38 6.48 21.90
N ALA A 55 11.66 6.37 21.52
CA ALA A 55 12.14 6.85 20.23
C ALA A 55 11.58 6.02 19.05
N GLN A 56 11.42 4.71 19.23
CA GLN A 56 10.89 3.79 18.20
C GLN A 56 9.38 3.92 18.08
N ALA A 57 8.69 4.10 19.21
CA ALA A 57 7.27 4.42 19.25
C ALA A 57 6.98 5.73 18.49
N ARG A 58 7.76 6.79 18.73
CA ARG A 58 7.65 8.05 17.97
C ARG A 58 7.88 7.86 16.46
N GLN A 59 8.84 7.02 16.08
CA GLN A 59 9.14 6.73 14.68
C GLN A 59 7.99 5.97 14.00
N ALA A 60 7.43 4.96 14.67
CA ALA A 60 6.26 4.21 14.21
C ALA A 60 5.02 5.12 14.07
N GLN A 61 4.81 6.02 15.02
CA GLN A 61 3.70 6.97 15.02
C GLN A 61 3.82 7.99 13.88
N SER A 62 5.05 8.45 13.59
CA SER A 62 5.33 9.28 12.41
C SER A 62 5.08 8.54 11.09
N ALA A 63 5.51 7.28 10.98
CA ALA A 63 5.26 6.45 9.79
C ALA A 63 3.75 6.21 9.58
N ALA A 64 3.00 5.93 10.65
CA ALA A 64 1.55 5.78 10.62
C ALA A 64 0.85 7.08 10.18
N GLY A 65 1.29 8.24 10.69
CA GLY A 65 0.79 9.54 10.26
C GLY A 65 1.02 9.80 8.77
N LYS A 66 2.23 9.54 8.27
CA LYS A 66 2.54 9.67 6.84
C LYS A 66 1.69 8.74 5.95
N ALA A 67 1.43 7.51 6.40
CA ALA A 67 0.55 6.57 5.69
C ALA A 67 -0.92 7.06 5.67
N ALA A 68 -1.40 7.64 6.78
CA ALA A 68 -2.72 8.24 6.85
C ALA A 68 -2.84 9.47 5.93
N ASP A 69 -1.81 10.31 5.86
CA ASP A 69 -1.78 11.48 4.98
C ASP A 69 -1.73 11.11 3.49
N GLN A 70 -0.95 10.07 3.14
CA GLN A 70 -0.97 9.47 1.81
C GLN A 70 -2.39 8.98 1.44
N THR A 71 -3.12 8.43 2.39
CA THR A 71 -4.51 7.96 2.19
C THR A 71 -5.49 9.12 1.99
N LYS A 72 -5.32 10.23 2.72
CA LYS A 72 -6.12 11.47 2.53
C LYS A 72 -6.00 12.02 1.10
N SER A 73 -4.76 12.11 0.59
CA SER A 73 -4.48 12.64 -0.77
C SER A 73 -5.03 11.78 -1.92
N ARG A 74 -5.29 10.49 -1.67
CA ARG A 74 -5.78 9.53 -2.68
C ARG A 74 -7.21 9.04 -2.44
N SER A 75 -7.92 9.62 -1.47
CA SER A 75 -9.31 9.29 -1.22
C SER A 75 -10.22 9.81 -2.34
N LEU A 76 -11.30 9.09 -2.65
CA LEU A 76 -12.30 9.48 -3.66
C LEU A 76 -12.90 10.88 -3.39
N LYS A 77 -12.83 11.37 -2.15
CA LYS A 77 -13.22 12.72 -1.73
C LYS A 77 -12.29 13.83 -2.25
N ALA A 78 -11.00 13.52 -2.46
CA ALA A 78 -10.06 14.45 -3.10
C ALA A 78 -10.36 14.62 -4.60
N TYR A 79 -10.89 13.58 -5.24
CA TYR A 79 -11.32 13.61 -6.64
C TYR A 79 -12.59 14.45 -6.86
N THR A 80 -13.55 14.43 -5.93
CA THR A 80 -14.78 15.22 -6.03
C THR A 80 -14.59 16.70 -5.63
N GLY A 81 -13.59 17.02 -4.80
CA GLY A 81 -13.28 18.39 -4.37
C GLY A 81 -12.54 19.24 -5.42
N ASN A 82 -11.71 18.62 -6.26
CA ASN A 82 -10.98 19.34 -7.32
C ASN A 82 -11.89 19.79 -8.49
N ALA A 83 -13.06 19.16 -8.66
CA ALA A 83 -14.04 19.57 -9.67
C ALA A 83 -14.76 20.88 -9.30
N ALA A 84 -14.83 21.24 -8.02
CA ALA A 84 -15.48 22.46 -7.53
C ALA A 84 -14.56 23.70 -7.53
N ALA A 85 -13.25 23.51 -7.60
CA ALA A 85 -12.26 24.59 -7.62
C ALA A 85 -11.95 25.12 -9.04
N ALA A 86 -12.61 24.58 -10.07
CA ALA A 86 -12.45 24.97 -11.47
C ALA A 86 -13.55 25.95 -11.96
N LYS A 87 -14.04 26.82 -11.06
CA LYS A 87 -14.91 27.95 -11.41
C LYS A 87 -14.39 29.25 -10.80
#